data_AF-A0A7Y5SB40-F1
#
_entry.id   AF-A0A7Y5SB40-F1
#
_cell.length_a   1.000
_cell.length_b   1.000
_cell.length_c   1.000
_cell.angle_alpha   90.00
_cell.angle_beta   90.00
_cell.angle_gamma   90.00
#
_symmetry.space_group_name_H-M   'P 1'
#
loop_
_entity.id
_entity.type
_entity.pdbx_description
1 polymer ?
#
loop_
_entity_poly.entity_id
_entity_poly.type
_entity_poly.pdbx_seq_one_letter_code
_entity_poly.pdbx_strand_id
1 'polypeptide(L)'
;MPAKTRILPVLAASLVLLAGASRVSAQELTKEEQRERAIAHLTLDPRDETNAALHYYRIMCTPFGEAATLVGERRTTDDWIPDAETAVALENEQGNITQFIRASKLKECAWGTAYYTDGFEALLPALGKMRSAARLLSADARRLASQGESRQAAERLAAMYRIGDHVARENILIGSLVGIAISSLACGDVKLLVDKGWLDTESRALIVAAAAQARASDFHMKGAIATERMVVDDWFRRVIRRADLGKKLGDYVSMQDGDASKLDALLAMSPAELDKQIDEAVKFYDDAIAAFYQRDGEALLKTLGKDVEEGRYGLFGSVFCPAFEKCRISWGKGMEGIDEAIKLLGGPPAAPAESVPKK
;
A
#
# COMPACT_ATOMS: atom_id res chain seq x y z
N MET A 1 4.51 14.77 71.91
CA MET A 1 3.72 15.70 71.08
C MET A 1 4.42 15.84 69.73
N PRO A 2 3.91 15.23 68.65
CA PRO A 2 4.56 15.29 67.35
C PRO A 2 3.94 16.35 66.43
N ALA A 3 4.80 16.88 65.58
CA ALA A 3 4.63 18.02 64.70
C ALA A 3 3.64 17.76 63.54
N LYS A 4 2.90 18.80 63.17
CA LYS A 4 2.03 18.85 61.98
C LYS A 4 2.86 19.21 60.76
N THR A 5 3.06 18.26 59.85
CA THR A 5 3.64 18.51 58.52
C THR A 5 2.55 18.99 57.57
N ARG A 6 2.68 20.23 57.09
CA ARG A 6 1.87 20.79 55.99
C ARG A 6 2.51 20.39 54.66
N ILE A 7 1.75 19.76 53.78
CA ILE A 7 2.13 19.49 52.38
C ILE A 7 1.67 20.69 51.54
N LEU A 8 2.64 21.34 50.89
CA LEU A 8 2.45 22.36 49.85
C LEU A 8 2.28 21.67 48.48
N PRO A 9 1.36 22.12 47.61
CA PRO A 9 1.35 21.73 46.21
C PRO A 9 2.30 22.65 45.43
N VAL A 10 3.37 22.09 44.87
CA VAL A 10 4.27 22.79 43.95
C VAL A 10 3.71 22.70 42.54
N LEU A 11 3.31 23.89 42.05
CA LEU A 11 3.24 24.36 40.66
C LEU A 11 3.92 23.45 39.61
N ALA A 12 3.09 22.74 38.83
CA ALA A 12 3.46 22.27 37.49
C ALA A 12 3.12 23.36 36.48
N ALA A 13 4.12 24.17 36.12
CA ALA A 13 4.00 25.17 35.06
C ALA A 13 3.84 24.46 33.71
N SER A 14 2.70 24.71 33.07
CA SER A 14 2.33 24.20 31.76
C SER A 14 3.25 24.78 30.68
N LEU A 15 4.07 23.92 30.09
CA LEU A 15 4.82 24.20 28.86
C LEU A 15 3.84 24.14 27.68
N VAL A 16 3.24 25.29 27.34
CA VAL A 16 2.48 25.47 26.08
C VAL A 16 3.51 25.56 24.95
N LEU A 17 3.86 24.42 24.37
CA LEU A 17 4.57 24.36 23.09
C LEU A 17 3.58 24.79 21.99
N LEU A 18 3.84 25.98 21.43
CA LEU A 18 3.22 26.46 20.20
C LEU A 18 3.42 25.44 19.08
N ALA A 19 2.43 24.57 18.88
CA ALA A 19 2.19 23.92 17.60
C ALA A 19 1.61 24.99 16.66
N GLY A 20 2.49 25.81 16.10
CA GLY A 20 2.19 26.62 14.94
C GLY A 20 1.95 25.69 13.75
N ALA A 21 0.76 25.11 13.68
CA ALA A 21 0.25 24.48 12.47
C ALA A 21 0.08 25.58 11.44
N SER A 22 1.15 25.86 10.68
CA SER A 22 1.03 26.48 9.37
C SER A 22 0.12 25.59 8.55
N ARG A 23 -1.18 25.92 8.55
CA ARG A 23 -2.09 25.51 7.49
C ARG A 23 -1.57 26.16 6.23
N VAL A 24 -0.59 25.53 5.59
CA VAL A 24 -0.42 25.68 4.15
C VAL A 24 -1.75 25.20 3.62
N SER A 25 -2.62 26.15 3.25
CA SER A 25 -3.73 25.86 2.38
C SER A 25 -3.10 25.21 1.16
N ALA A 26 -3.21 23.88 1.07
CA ALA A 26 -2.85 23.16 -0.13
C ALA A 26 -3.79 23.71 -1.19
N GLN A 27 -3.30 24.70 -1.95
CA GLN A 27 -4.01 25.23 -3.08
C GLN A 27 -4.30 24.04 -4.00
N GLU A 28 -5.58 23.79 -4.25
CA GLU A 28 -5.98 22.71 -5.15
C GLU A 28 -5.38 23.03 -6.52
N LEU A 29 -4.42 22.20 -6.95
CA LEU A 29 -3.85 22.30 -8.28
C LEU A 29 -4.97 22.16 -9.31
N THR A 30 -4.94 22.98 -10.36
CA THR A 30 -5.83 22.84 -11.51
C THR A 30 -5.66 21.46 -12.15
N LYS A 31 -6.68 20.98 -12.88
CA LYS A 31 -6.59 19.71 -13.63
C LYS A 31 -5.36 19.65 -14.54
N GLU A 32 -4.99 20.78 -15.15
CA GLU A 32 -3.85 20.88 -16.05
C GLU A 32 -2.52 20.79 -15.30
N GLU A 33 -2.36 21.48 -14.18
CA GLU A 33 -1.15 21.36 -13.33
C GLU A 33 -0.99 19.96 -12.75
N GLN A 34 -2.09 19.30 -12.35
CA GLN A 34 -2.06 17.90 -11.89
C GLN A 34 -1.54 16.98 -12.99
N ARG A 35 -2.01 17.19 -14.24
CA ARG A 35 -1.59 16.43 -15.41
C ARG A 35 -0.13 16.71 -15.78
N GLU A 36 0.30 17.97 -15.80
CA GLU A 36 1.70 18.32 -16.11
C GLU A 36 2.66 17.74 -15.07
N ARG A 37 2.31 17.82 -13.79
CA ARG A 37 3.09 17.21 -12.71
C ARG A 37 3.16 15.70 -12.85
N ALA A 38 2.04 15.05 -13.18
CA ALA A 38 1.99 13.62 -13.46
C ALA A 38 2.88 13.23 -14.66
N ILE A 39 2.86 14.00 -15.74
CA ILE A 39 3.68 13.75 -16.94
C ILE A 39 5.16 13.97 -16.64
N ALA A 40 5.53 14.98 -15.84
CA ALA A 40 6.91 15.22 -15.45
C ALA A 40 7.53 14.02 -14.70
N HIS A 41 6.72 13.19 -14.03
CA HIS A 41 7.17 11.96 -13.38
C HIS A 41 7.38 10.78 -14.36
N LEU A 42 7.00 10.90 -15.63
CA LEU A 42 7.23 9.86 -16.65
C LEU A 42 8.65 9.89 -17.20
N THR A 43 9.35 11.03 -17.14
CA THR A 43 10.74 11.13 -17.58
C THR A 43 11.68 10.70 -16.44
N LEU A 44 12.01 9.42 -16.40
CA LEU A 44 13.02 8.89 -15.48
C LEU A 44 14.43 9.13 -16.06
N ASP A 45 15.32 9.78 -15.31
CA ASP A 45 16.77 9.69 -15.61
C ASP A 45 17.24 8.31 -15.14
N PRO A 46 17.68 7.40 -16.03
CA PRO A 46 18.13 6.06 -15.64
C PRO A 46 19.39 6.07 -14.75
N ARG A 47 20.02 7.23 -14.58
CA ARG A 47 21.17 7.47 -13.69
C ARG A 47 20.77 8.10 -12.36
N ASP A 48 19.49 8.34 -12.10
CA ASP A 48 19.03 8.87 -10.83
C ASP A 48 19.21 7.83 -9.73
N GLU A 49 20.30 7.95 -8.98
CA GLU A 49 20.62 7.07 -7.86
C GLU A 49 19.68 7.25 -6.67
N THR A 50 18.87 8.32 -6.65
CA THR A 50 17.93 8.61 -5.56
C THR A 50 16.57 7.95 -5.74
N ASN A 51 16.25 7.47 -6.96
CA ASN A 51 14.98 6.82 -7.27
C ASN A 51 15.03 5.30 -6.98
N ALA A 52 14.32 4.86 -5.94
CA ALA A 52 14.24 3.47 -5.53
C ALA A 52 13.74 2.52 -6.62
N ALA A 53 12.87 2.97 -7.51
CA ALA A 53 12.31 2.14 -8.58
C ALA A 53 13.39 1.58 -9.50
N LEU A 54 14.42 2.37 -9.82
CA LEU A 54 15.54 1.94 -10.67
C LEU A 54 16.39 0.87 -9.97
N HIS A 55 16.58 0.98 -8.66
CA HIS A 55 17.28 -0.02 -7.87
C HIS A 55 16.48 -1.32 -7.78
N TYR A 56 15.18 -1.23 -7.49
CA TYR A 56 14.30 -2.40 -7.49
C TYR A 56 14.27 -3.09 -8.85
N TYR A 57 14.14 -2.33 -9.93
CA TYR A 57 14.16 -2.87 -11.29
C TYR A 57 15.43 -3.67 -11.56
N ARG A 58 16.62 -3.12 -11.22
CA ARG A 58 17.91 -3.82 -11.38
C ARG A 58 17.94 -5.13 -10.60
N ILE A 59 17.42 -5.16 -9.37
CA ILE A 59 17.36 -6.39 -8.57
C ILE A 59 16.39 -7.39 -9.20
N MET A 60 15.24 -6.94 -9.69
CA MET A 60 14.20 -7.78 -10.29
C MET A 60 14.56 -8.34 -11.67
N CYS A 61 15.53 -7.76 -12.36
CA CYS A 61 16.11 -8.32 -13.58
C CYS A 61 16.96 -9.56 -13.31
N THR A 62 17.40 -9.77 -12.06
CA THR A 62 18.00 -11.03 -11.64
C THR A 62 16.88 -12.01 -11.28
N PRO A 63 16.92 -13.26 -11.77
CA PRO A 63 15.96 -14.27 -11.33
C PRO A 63 16.00 -14.39 -9.80
N PHE A 64 14.83 -14.36 -9.16
CA PHE A 64 14.75 -14.85 -7.79
C PHE A 64 15.14 -16.32 -7.83
N GLY A 65 16.15 -16.72 -7.05
CA GLY A 65 16.54 -18.11 -6.96
C GLY A 65 15.47 -18.97 -6.28
N GLU A 66 15.89 -20.19 -5.93
CA GLU A 66 15.01 -21.23 -5.38
C GLU A 66 14.23 -20.78 -4.13
N ALA A 67 14.76 -19.82 -3.36
CA ALA A 67 14.11 -19.33 -2.15
C ALA A 67 12.70 -18.79 -2.39
N ALA A 68 12.44 -18.09 -3.50
CA ALA A 68 11.10 -17.54 -3.77
C ALA A 68 10.07 -18.64 -4.00
N THR A 69 10.46 -19.72 -4.69
CA THR A 69 9.63 -20.91 -4.90
C THR A 69 9.37 -21.62 -3.58
N LEU A 70 10.42 -21.92 -2.82
CA LEU A 70 10.32 -22.61 -1.52
C LEU A 70 9.44 -21.84 -0.53
N VAL A 71 9.62 -20.52 -0.43
CA VAL A 71 8.78 -19.68 0.44
C VAL A 71 7.32 -19.70 -0.02
N GLY A 72 7.07 -19.68 -1.33
CA GLY A 72 5.72 -19.73 -1.89
C GLY A 72 5.00 -21.05 -1.62
N GLU A 73 5.71 -22.18 -1.68
CA GLU A 73 5.14 -23.52 -1.51
C GLU A 73 5.01 -23.93 -0.04
N ARG A 74 5.94 -23.51 0.82
CA ARG A 74 6.04 -24.02 2.20
C ARG A 74 5.35 -23.15 3.24
N ARG A 75 5.13 -21.87 2.97
CA ARG A 75 4.43 -20.99 3.91
C ARG A 75 2.92 -21.25 3.89
N THR A 76 2.49 -22.20 4.70
CA THR A 76 1.07 -22.62 4.80
C THR A 76 0.33 -22.03 5.99
N THR A 77 1.05 -21.53 7.00
CA THR A 77 0.47 -20.96 8.24
C THR A 77 1.12 -19.63 8.62
N ASP A 78 0.43 -18.87 9.46
CA ASP A 78 0.93 -17.58 9.96
C ASP A 78 2.12 -17.72 10.91
N ASP A 79 2.27 -18.87 11.59
CA ASP A 79 3.37 -19.17 12.52
C ASP A 79 4.54 -19.94 11.89
N TRP A 80 4.47 -20.22 10.59
CA TRP A 80 5.51 -20.95 9.85
C TRP A 80 6.91 -20.34 10.02
N ILE A 81 7.91 -21.18 10.31
CA ILE A 81 9.33 -20.80 10.37
C ILE A 81 10.05 -21.56 9.24
N PRO A 82 10.96 -20.92 8.49
CA PRO A 82 11.75 -21.60 7.47
C PRO A 82 12.48 -22.83 8.02
N ASP A 83 12.33 -23.96 7.32
CA ASP A 83 13.11 -25.18 7.58
C ASP A 83 14.57 -25.00 7.10
N ALA A 84 15.41 -26.02 7.33
CA ALA A 84 16.83 -25.94 7.01
C ALA A 84 17.12 -25.68 5.53
N GLU A 85 16.35 -26.31 4.63
CA GLU A 85 16.53 -26.15 3.18
C GLU A 85 16.10 -24.76 2.72
N THR A 86 14.95 -24.28 3.19
CA THR A 86 14.49 -22.91 2.92
C THR A 86 15.46 -21.89 3.51
N ALA A 87 16.04 -22.16 4.68
CA ALA A 87 17.04 -21.30 5.30
C ALA A 87 18.31 -21.17 4.44
N VAL A 88 18.83 -22.29 3.92
CA VAL A 88 19.98 -22.28 2.99
C VAL A 88 19.65 -21.49 1.72
N ALA A 89 18.45 -21.67 1.15
CA ALA A 89 18.04 -20.91 -0.02
C ALA A 89 17.95 -19.39 0.27
N LEU A 90 17.42 -19.01 1.44
CA LEU A 90 17.37 -17.60 1.89
C LEU A 90 18.78 -17.01 2.13
N GLU A 91 19.73 -17.82 2.60
CA GLU A 91 21.13 -17.43 2.78
C GLU A 91 21.82 -17.17 1.43
N ASN A 92 21.52 -18.00 0.42
CA ASN A 92 22.01 -17.78 -0.94
C ASN A 92 21.43 -16.49 -1.58
N GLU A 93 20.26 -16.03 -1.13
CA GLU A 93 19.61 -14.80 -1.61
C GLU A 93 20.02 -13.51 -0.86
N GLN A 94 20.96 -13.58 0.10
CA GLN A 94 21.31 -12.40 0.92
C GLN A 94 21.82 -11.22 0.11
N GLY A 95 22.45 -11.46 -1.04
CA GLY A 95 22.83 -10.40 -1.98
C GLY A 95 21.63 -9.57 -2.42
N ASN A 96 20.59 -10.23 -2.93
CA ASN A 96 19.36 -9.58 -3.39
C ASN A 96 18.59 -8.93 -2.24
N ILE A 97 18.43 -9.65 -1.11
CA ILE A 97 17.75 -9.15 0.09
C ILE A 97 18.41 -7.86 0.60
N THR A 98 19.74 -7.82 0.65
CA THR A 98 20.48 -6.63 1.07
C THR A 98 20.24 -5.45 0.13
N GLN A 99 20.17 -5.69 -1.18
CA GLN A 99 19.86 -4.63 -2.15
C GLN A 99 18.43 -4.12 -2.01
N PHE A 100 17.43 -4.98 -1.74
CA PHE A 100 16.06 -4.54 -1.46
C PHE A 100 16.00 -3.66 -0.20
N ILE A 101 16.70 -4.04 0.86
CA ILE A 101 16.77 -3.25 2.10
C ILE A 101 17.40 -1.89 1.82
N ARG A 102 18.50 -1.83 1.04
CA ARG A 102 19.14 -0.56 0.64
C ARG A 102 18.20 0.31 -0.18
N ALA A 103 17.59 -0.23 -1.22
CA ALA A 103 16.63 0.50 -2.06
C ALA A 103 15.43 1.01 -1.24
N SER A 104 14.94 0.24 -0.27
CA SER A 104 13.85 0.65 0.63
C SER A 104 14.16 1.88 1.48
N LYS A 105 15.43 2.23 1.67
CA LYS A 105 15.84 3.39 2.48
C LYS A 105 15.86 4.69 1.66
N LEU A 106 15.77 4.62 0.34
CA LEU A 106 15.66 5.79 -0.52
C LEU A 106 14.29 6.46 -0.32
N LYS A 107 14.24 7.78 -0.50
CA LYS A 107 13.03 8.56 -0.21
C LYS A 107 12.06 8.60 -1.39
N GLU A 108 12.61 8.60 -2.61
CA GLU A 108 11.84 8.74 -3.84
C GLU A 108 11.68 7.37 -4.50
N CYS A 109 10.50 7.10 -5.03
CA CYS A 109 10.21 5.89 -5.80
C CYS A 109 9.20 6.24 -6.89
N ALA A 110 9.68 6.34 -8.12
CA ALA A 110 8.87 6.64 -9.28
C ALA A 110 9.15 5.59 -10.37
N TRP A 111 8.15 4.76 -10.69
CA TRP A 111 8.30 3.71 -11.70
C TRP A 111 8.08 4.20 -13.12
N GLY A 112 7.64 5.46 -13.28
CA GLY A 112 7.36 6.04 -14.60
C GLY A 112 6.23 5.30 -15.31
N THR A 113 5.26 4.76 -14.56
CA THR A 113 4.13 4.04 -15.14
C THR A 113 3.33 4.97 -16.06
N ALA A 114 3.04 4.50 -17.26
CA ALA A 114 2.28 5.22 -18.28
C ALA A 114 0.78 5.33 -17.94
N TYR A 115 0.39 5.31 -16.65
CA TYR A 115 -1.00 5.21 -16.21
C TYR A 115 -1.86 6.38 -16.69
N TYR A 116 -1.31 7.58 -16.81
CA TYR A 116 -2.04 8.74 -17.33
C TYR A 116 -2.27 8.69 -18.85
N THR A 117 -1.36 8.08 -19.61
CA THR A 117 -1.47 7.97 -21.07
C THR A 117 -2.27 6.74 -21.47
N ASP A 118 -1.92 5.60 -20.88
CA ASP A 118 -2.41 4.27 -21.24
C ASP A 118 -3.62 3.87 -20.40
N GLY A 119 -3.91 4.60 -19.32
CA GLY A 119 -5.06 4.36 -18.44
C GLY A 119 -5.04 2.96 -17.86
N PHE A 120 -6.18 2.28 -17.97
CA PHE A 120 -6.36 0.92 -17.49
C PHE A 120 -5.55 -0.14 -18.27
N GLU A 121 -4.96 0.22 -19.41
CA GLU A 121 -4.08 -0.66 -20.18
C GLU A 121 -2.61 -0.58 -19.72
N ALA A 122 -2.28 0.33 -18.81
CA ALA A 122 -0.91 0.49 -18.34
C ALA A 122 -0.43 -0.78 -17.62
N LEU A 123 0.74 -1.28 -18.04
CA LEU A 123 1.35 -2.43 -17.40
C LEU A 123 1.97 -2.05 -16.07
N LEU A 124 1.70 -2.85 -15.04
CA LEU A 124 2.22 -2.66 -13.68
C LEU A 124 3.11 -3.84 -13.23
N PRO A 125 4.17 -4.18 -13.99
CA PRO A 125 4.95 -5.41 -13.76
C PRO A 125 5.66 -5.43 -12.40
N ALA A 126 5.93 -4.26 -11.82
CA ALA A 126 6.59 -4.12 -10.53
C ALA A 126 5.77 -4.69 -9.37
N LEU A 127 4.42 -4.62 -9.42
CA LEU A 127 3.57 -4.97 -8.27
C LEU A 127 3.73 -6.42 -7.83
N GLY A 128 3.67 -7.35 -8.78
CA GLY A 128 3.85 -8.79 -8.50
C GLY A 128 5.24 -9.08 -7.92
N LYS A 129 6.27 -8.44 -8.48
CA LYS A 129 7.66 -8.61 -8.02
C LYS A 129 7.89 -8.02 -6.63
N MET A 130 7.29 -6.87 -6.30
CA MET A 130 7.35 -6.27 -4.97
C MET A 130 6.66 -7.14 -3.91
N ARG A 131 5.54 -7.80 -4.26
CA ARG A 131 4.91 -8.78 -3.37
C ARG A 131 5.82 -10.00 -3.11
N SER A 132 6.48 -10.50 -4.15
CA SER A 132 7.45 -11.60 -4.00
C SER A 132 8.64 -11.18 -3.12
N ALA A 133 9.18 -9.97 -3.32
CA ALA A 133 10.24 -9.43 -2.48
C ALA A 133 9.81 -9.31 -1.01
N ALA A 134 8.59 -8.83 -0.73
CA ALA A 134 8.05 -8.77 0.62
C ALA A 134 7.92 -10.16 1.28
N ARG A 135 7.51 -11.19 0.53
CA ARG A 135 7.46 -12.58 1.04
C ARG A 135 8.85 -13.11 1.36
N LEU A 136 9.85 -12.81 0.53
CA LEU A 136 11.23 -13.20 0.75
C LEU A 136 11.81 -12.54 2.01
N LEU A 137 11.61 -11.21 2.16
CA LEU A 137 12.01 -10.45 3.35
C LEU A 137 11.33 -10.98 4.62
N SER A 138 10.04 -11.29 4.55
CA SER A 138 9.26 -11.88 5.63
C SER A 138 9.82 -13.23 6.08
N ALA A 139 10.11 -14.13 5.14
CA ALA A 139 10.70 -15.43 5.45
C ALA A 139 12.11 -15.28 6.06
N ASP A 140 12.94 -14.40 5.50
CA ASP A 140 14.28 -14.14 6.03
C ASP A 140 14.25 -13.50 7.42
N ALA A 141 13.29 -12.61 7.70
CA ALA A 141 13.09 -12.05 9.03
C ALA A 141 12.80 -13.13 10.08
N ARG A 142 11.94 -14.11 9.74
CA ARG A 142 11.63 -15.24 10.63
C ARG A 142 12.84 -16.16 10.85
N ARG A 143 13.63 -16.43 9.80
CA ARG A 143 14.88 -17.20 9.87
C ARG A 143 15.88 -16.53 10.82
N LEU A 144 16.12 -15.23 10.63
CA LEU A 144 17.07 -14.46 11.45
C LEU A 144 16.61 -14.37 12.90
N ALA A 145 15.32 -14.07 13.13
CA ALA A 145 14.77 -13.96 14.47
C ALA A 145 14.87 -15.27 15.27
N SER A 146 14.61 -16.42 14.64
CA SER A 146 14.73 -17.73 15.30
C SER A 146 16.17 -18.10 15.64
N GLN A 147 17.16 -17.49 14.98
CA GLN A 147 18.59 -17.64 15.24
C GLN A 147 19.13 -16.62 16.28
N GLY A 148 18.28 -15.72 16.78
CA GLY A 148 18.68 -14.66 17.71
C GLY A 148 19.22 -13.39 17.03
N GLU A 149 19.16 -13.31 15.70
CA GLU A 149 19.62 -12.16 14.89
C GLU A 149 18.55 -11.07 14.83
N SER A 150 18.13 -10.60 16.00
CA SER A 150 16.98 -9.70 16.21
C SER A 150 17.05 -8.43 15.35
N ARG A 151 18.21 -7.76 15.37
CA ARG A 151 18.48 -6.53 14.62
C ARG A 151 18.28 -6.72 13.12
N GLN A 152 18.83 -7.80 12.57
CA GLN A 152 18.77 -8.08 11.14
C GLN A 152 17.33 -8.41 10.72
N ALA A 153 16.60 -9.18 11.53
CA ALA A 153 15.18 -9.44 11.30
C ALA A 153 14.34 -8.16 11.27
N ALA A 154 14.59 -7.24 12.22
CA ALA A 154 13.91 -5.94 12.25
C ALA A 154 14.18 -5.09 11.00
N GLU A 155 15.39 -5.14 10.43
CA GLU A 155 15.69 -4.43 9.18
C GLU A 155 14.84 -4.92 8.00
N ARG A 156 14.54 -6.23 7.92
CA ARG A 156 13.69 -6.81 6.87
C ARG A 156 12.24 -6.34 7.04
N LEU A 157 11.70 -6.37 8.26
CA LEU A 157 10.34 -5.90 8.54
C LEU A 157 10.20 -4.39 8.28
N ALA A 158 11.19 -3.59 8.68
CA ALA A 158 11.21 -2.17 8.37
C ALA A 158 11.31 -1.89 6.86
N ALA A 159 12.05 -2.72 6.11
CA ALA A 159 12.09 -2.62 4.66
C ALA A 159 10.74 -2.94 4.02
N MET A 160 9.98 -3.89 4.56
CA MET A 160 8.63 -4.21 4.06
C MET A 160 7.67 -3.02 4.19
N TYR A 161 7.65 -2.31 5.33
CA TYR A 161 6.83 -1.10 5.47
C TYR A 161 7.19 -0.01 4.46
N ARG A 162 8.49 0.24 4.25
CA ARG A 162 8.97 1.22 3.26
C ARG A 162 8.68 0.78 1.82
N ILE A 163 8.82 -0.49 1.51
CA ILE A 163 8.44 -1.08 0.22
C ILE A 163 6.94 -0.91 -0.03
N GLY A 164 6.10 -1.17 0.98
CA GLY A 164 4.66 -0.98 0.90
C GLY A 164 4.30 0.48 0.57
N ASP A 165 4.98 1.42 1.23
CA ASP A 165 4.86 2.86 0.95
C ASP A 165 5.29 3.21 -0.47
N HIS A 166 6.46 2.73 -0.92
CA HIS A 166 6.97 2.93 -2.28
C HIS A 166 6.01 2.46 -3.38
N VAL A 167 5.33 1.33 -3.18
CA VAL A 167 4.36 0.82 -4.15
C VAL A 167 3.08 1.66 -4.19
N ALA A 168 2.67 2.23 -3.06
CA ALA A 168 1.49 3.07 -2.98
C ALA A 168 1.68 4.48 -3.58
N ARG A 169 2.93 4.98 -3.59
CA ARG A 169 3.27 6.37 -3.99
C ARG A 169 2.94 6.77 -5.42
N GLU A 170 2.73 5.82 -6.32
CA GLU A 170 2.31 6.14 -7.69
C GLU A 170 0.87 6.67 -7.76
N ASN A 171 0.13 6.65 -6.64
CA ASN A 171 -1.27 7.03 -6.59
C ASN A 171 -2.09 6.25 -7.62
N ILE A 172 -1.85 4.94 -7.71
CA ILE A 172 -2.68 4.00 -8.45
C ILE A 172 -3.38 3.13 -7.41
N LEU A 173 -4.70 2.92 -7.53
CA LEU A 173 -5.47 2.23 -6.49
C LEU A 173 -4.92 0.83 -6.19
N ILE A 174 -4.63 0.05 -7.23
CA ILE A 174 -4.03 -1.28 -7.06
C ILE A 174 -2.64 -1.22 -6.40
N GLY A 175 -1.84 -0.18 -6.65
CA GLY A 175 -0.58 0.06 -5.94
C GLY A 175 -0.81 0.29 -4.44
N SER A 176 -1.81 1.09 -4.08
CA SER A 176 -2.20 1.33 -2.68
C SER A 176 -2.64 0.04 -1.98
N LEU A 177 -3.46 -0.79 -2.65
CA LEU A 177 -3.90 -2.09 -2.13
C LEU A 177 -2.74 -3.09 -1.96
N VAL A 178 -1.77 -3.08 -2.88
CA VAL A 178 -0.55 -3.89 -2.73
C VAL A 178 0.31 -3.38 -1.57
N GLY A 179 0.42 -2.07 -1.38
CA GLY A 179 1.12 -1.46 -0.23
C GLY A 179 0.51 -1.88 1.11
N ILE A 180 -0.83 -1.88 1.19
CA ILE A 180 -1.59 -2.42 2.33
C ILE A 180 -1.24 -3.89 2.55
N ALA A 181 -1.31 -4.73 1.51
CA ALA A 181 -1.05 -6.17 1.64
C ALA A 181 0.38 -6.47 2.13
N ILE A 182 1.38 -5.73 1.65
CA ILE A 182 2.78 -5.86 2.10
C ILE A 182 2.92 -5.45 3.56
N SER A 183 2.27 -4.37 3.98
CA SER A 183 2.32 -3.89 5.36
C SER A 183 1.58 -4.82 6.32
N SER A 184 0.44 -5.38 5.91
CA SER A 184 -0.27 -6.40 6.68
C SER A 184 0.57 -7.66 6.89
N LEU A 185 1.35 -8.07 5.87
CA LEU A 185 2.31 -9.17 6.00
C LEU A 185 3.37 -8.87 7.07
N ALA A 186 3.92 -7.65 7.08
CA ALA A 186 4.87 -7.21 8.09
C ALA A 186 4.25 -7.18 9.49
N CYS A 187 2.99 -6.73 9.63
CA CYS A 187 2.29 -6.72 10.91
C CYS A 187 2.10 -8.13 11.48
N GLY A 188 1.76 -9.10 10.64
CA GLY A 188 1.68 -10.52 11.04
C GLY A 188 3.01 -11.06 11.56
N ASP A 189 4.12 -10.71 10.90
CA ASP A 189 5.46 -11.09 11.37
C ASP A 189 5.85 -10.37 12.67
N VAL A 190 5.53 -9.08 12.82
CA VAL A 190 5.75 -8.34 14.08
C VAL A 190 5.07 -9.07 15.23
N LYS A 191 3.80 -9.43 15.06
CA LYS A 191 3.04 -10.17 16.07
C LYS A 191 3.74 -11.48 16.44
N LEU A 192 4.08 -12.30 15.44
CA LEU A 192 4.77 -13.57 15.65
C LEU A 192 6.09 -13.38 16.43
N LEU A 193 6.93 -12.44 16.00
CA LEU A 193 8.24 -12.22 16.59
C LEU A 193 8.17 -11.64 18.01
N VAL A 194 7.17 -10.78 18.29
CA VAL A 194 6.88 -10.30 19.66
C VAL A 194 6.40 -11.44 20.55
N ASP A 195 5.46 -12.26 20.09
CA ASP A 195 4.88 -13.38 20.84
C ASP A 195 5.96 -14.44 21.19
N LYS A 196 6.99 -14.60 20.35
CA LYS A 196 8.15 -15.47 20.61
C LYS A 196 9.25 -14.85 21.47
N GLY A 197 9.18 -13.55 21.78
CA GLY A 197 10.24 -12.84 22.50
C GLY A 197 11.54 -12.69 21.71
N TRP A 198 11.48 -12.68 20.37
CA TRP A 198 12.66 -12.61 19.50
C TRP A 198 13.11 -11.17 19.15
N LEU A 199 12.39 -10.16 19.65
CA LEU A 199 12.70 -8.74 19.40
C LEU A 199 13.21 -8.04 20.64
N ASP A 200 14.47 -7.60 20.58
CA ASP A 200 15.06 -6.70 21.57
C ASP A 200 14.52 -5.26 21.44
N THR A 201 14.87 -4.41 22.41
CA THR A 201 14.39 -3.02 22.48
C THR A 201 14.78 -2.18 21.26
N GLU A 202 16.00 -2.34 20.76
CA GLU A 202 16.50 -1.53 19.63
C GLU A 202 15.82 -1.93 18.32
N SER A 203 15.64 -3.24 18.13
CA SER A 203 14.95 -3.86 17.01
C SER A 203 13.49 -3.45 16.97
N ARG A 204 12.81 -3.41 18.13
CA ARG A 204 11.44 -2.88 18.25
C ARG A 204 11.35 -1.42 17.82
N ALA A 205 12.26 -0.56 18.29
CA ALA A 205 12.29 0.85 17.95
C ALA A 205 12.48 1.09 16.43
N LEU A 206 13.34 0.29 15.79
CA LEU A 206 13.57 0.36 14.35
C LEU A 206 12.30 0.03 13.54
N ILE A 207 11.53 -0.98 13.97
CA ILE A 207 10.27 -1.34 13.30
C ILE A 207 9.22 -0.25 13.54
N VAL A 208 9.08 0.26 14.77
CA VAL A 208 8.13 1.34 15.10
C VAL A 208 8.36 2.56 14.22
N ALA A 209 9.61 2.97 14.01
CA ALA A 209 9.93 4.11 13.15
C ALA A 209 9.43 3.91 11.71
N ALA A 210 9.66 2.73 11.13
CA ALA A 210 9.21 2.42 9.76
C ALA A 210 7.69 2.25 9.66
N ALA A 211 7.06 1.59 10.63
CA ALA A 211 5.62 1.42 10.71
C ALA A 211 4.90 2.77 10.87
N ALA A 212 5.42 3.67 11.71
CA ALA A 212 4.88 5.01 11.89
C ALA A 212 4.96 5.85 10.61
N GLN A 213 6.02 5.70 9.81
CA GLN A 213 6.11 6.34 8.50
C GLN A 213 5.04 5.82 7.53
N ALA A 214 4.88 4.50 7.42
CA ALA A 214 3.83 3.90 6.59
C ALA A 214 2.42 4.30 7.06
N ARG A 215 2.22 4.40 8.38
CA ARG A 215 0.98 4.88 8.98
C ARG A 215 0.65 6.33 8.61
N ALA A 216 1.68 7.17 8.46
CA ALA A 216 1.53 8.58 8.14
C ALA A 216 1.24 8.83 6.66
N SER A 217 1.73 7.97 5.75
CA SER A 217 1.45 8.10 4.31
C SER A 217 0.05 7.64 3.91
N ASP A 218 -0.60 6.87 4.80
CA ASP A 218 -1.97 6.44 4.62
C ASP A 218 -2.20 5.57 3.37
N PHE A 219 -1.11 4.92 2.91
CA PHE A 219 -1.06 4.21 1.63
C PHE A 219 -1.51 5.04 0.43
N HIS A 220 -1.40 6.37 0.51
CA HIS A 220 -1.73 7.29 -0.58
C HIS A 220 -3.15 7.10 -1.16
N MET A 221 -4.09 6.57 -0.37
CA MET A 221 -5.38 6.12 -0.86
C MET A 221 -6.22 7.25 -1.47
N LYS A 222 -6.27 8.43 -0.83
CA LYS A 222 -6.94 9.61 -1.39
C LYS A 222 -6.40 9.99 -2.77
N GLY A 223 -5.07 10.04 -2.88
CA GLY A 223 -4.39 10.37 -4.13
C GLY A 223 -4.71 9.33 -5.20
N ALA A 224 -4.72 8.05 -4.83
CA ALA A 224 -5.03 6.97 -5.74
C ALA A 224 -6.45 7.02 -6.32
N ILE A 225 -7.45 7.30 -5.48
CA ILE A 225 -8.85 7.45 -5.94
C ILE A 225 -8.98 8.68 -6.85
N ALA A 226 -8.30 9.78 -6.52
CA ALA A 226 -8.28 10.98 -7.36
C ALA A 226 -7.61 10.74 -8.72
N THR A 227 -6.51 9.99 -8.78
CA THR A 227 -5.89 9.59 -10.05
C THR A 227 -6.84 8.72 -10.87
N GLU A 228 -7.49 7.72 -10.27
CA GLU A 228 -8.45 6.89 -11.01
C GLU A 228 -9.60 7.71 -11.55
N ARG A 229 -10.17 8.63 -10.77
CA ARG A 229 -11.19 9.59 -11.24
C ARG A 229 -10.72 10.34 -12.50
N MET A 230 -9.48 10.86 -12.49
CA MET A 230 -8.91 11.56 -13.63
C MET A 230 -8.73 10.65 -14.84
N VAL A 231 -8.22 9.43 -14.62
CA VAL A 231 -8.05 8.43 -15.67
C VAL A 231 -9.41 8.03 -16.25
N VAL A 232 -10.44 7.86 -15.44
CA VAL A 232 -11.80 7.57 -15.93
C VAL A 232 -12.32 8.69 -16.82
N ASP A 233 -12.20 9.95 -16.39
CA ASP A 233 -12.64 11.12 -17.17
C ASP A 233 -11.88 11.22 -18.51
N ASP A 234 -10.56 11.16 -18.47
CA ASP A 234 -9.71 11.45 -19.63
C ASP A 234 -9.54 10.24 -20.56
N TRP A 235 -9.22 9.07 -20.01
CA TRP A 235 -8.93 7.88 -20.82
C TRP A 235 -10.18 7.39 -21.57
N PHE A 236 -11.33 7.25 -20.91
CA PHE A 236 -12.52 6.75 -21.61
C PHE A 236 -13.01 7.72 -22.69
N ARG A 237 -12.95 9.04 -22.48
CA ARG A 237 -13.28 10.01 -23.54
C ARG A 237 -12.34 9.94 -24.73
N ARG A 238 -11.06 9.66 -24.51
CA ARG A 238 -10.12 9.39 -25.61
C ARG A 238 -10.44 8.09 -26.32
N VAL A 239 -10.80 7.03 -25.59
CA VAL A 239 -11.09 5.70 -26.16
C VAL A 239 -12.41 5.68 -26.93
N ILE A 240 -13.46 6.37 -26.45
CA ILE A 240 -14.75 6.49 -27.16
C ILE A 240 -14.60 7.06 -28.57
N ARG A 241 -13.60 7.93 -28.77
CA ARG A 241 -13.34 8.56 -30.07
C ARG A 241 -12.59 7.64 -31.03
N ARG A 242 -12.21 6.42 -30.61
CA ARG A 242 -11.49 5.44 -31.44
C ARG A 242 -12.44 4.42 -32.05
N ALA A 243 -12.08 3.93 -33.23
CA ALA A 243 -12.84 2.91 -33.95
C ALA A 243 -12.84 1.54 -33.25
N ASP A 244 -11.99 1.32 -32.25
CA ASP A 244 -11.80 0.03 -31.54
C ASP A 244 -12.45 -0.01 -30.14
N LEU A 245 -13.30 0.95 -29.79
CA LEU A 245 -13.98 1.05 -28.49
C LEU A 245 -14.60 -0.28 -28.04
N GLY A 246 -15.38 -0.94 -28.92
CA GLY A 246 -16.08 -2.18 -28.60
C GLY A 246 -15.16 -3.31 -28.14
N LYS A 247 -14.01 -3.46 -28.82
CA LYS A 247 -13.01 -4.45 -28.44
C LYS A 247 -12.38 -4.11 -27.08
N LYS A 248 -11.96 -2.85 -26.90
CA LYS A 248 -11.28 -2.41 -25.66
C LYS A 248 -12.18 -2.55 -24.43
N LEU A 249 -13.46 -2.19 -24.54
CA LEU A 249 -14.41 -2.36 -23.44
C LEU A 249 -14.71 -3.84 -23.18
N GLY A 250 -14.80 -4.66 -24.23
CA GLY A 250 -14.95 -6.13 -24.10
C GLY A 250 -13.79 -6.79 -23.37
N ASP A 251 -12.55 -6.42 -23.72
CA ASP A 251 -11.35 -6.91 -23.05
C ASP A 251 -11.37 -6.54 -21.55
N TYR A 252 -11.77 -5.32 -21.21
CA TYR A 252 -11.87 -4.87 -19.81
C TYR A 252 -12.96 -5.59 -19.01
N VAL A 253 -14.18 -5.72 -19.56
CA VAL A 253 -15.29 -6.40 -18.88
C VAL A 253 -14.98 -7.88 -18.63
N SER A 254 -14.30 -8.52 -19.58
CA SER A 254 -13.84 -9.91 -19.44
C SER A 254 -12.85 -10.10 -18.28
N MET A 255 -12.10 -9.05 -17.92
CA MET A 255 -11.17 -9.09 -16.78
C MET A 255 -11.86 -8.92 -15.42
N GLN A 256 -13.09 -8.41 -15.38
CA GLN A 256 -13.82 -8.05 -14.15
C GLN A 256 -15.00 -8.99 -13.83
N ASP A 257 -15.13 -10.13 -14.53
CA ASP A 257 -16.32 -11.00 -14.48
C ASP A 257 -17.63 -10.22 -14.67
N GLY A 258 -17.61 -9.19 -15.53
CA GLY A 258 -18.73 -8.26 -15.69
C GLY A 258 -19.90 -8.81 -16.53
N ASP A 259 -21.05 -8.15 -16.40
CA ASP A 259 -22.27 -8.49 -17.14
C ASP A 259 -22.17 -8.03 -18.60
N ALA A 260 -21.98 -8.98 -19.52
CA ALA A 260 -21.87 -8.73 -20.95
C ALA A 260 -23.08 -7.98 -21.53
N SER A 261 -24.28 -8.15 -20.97
CA SER A 261 -25.49 -7.47 -21.46
C SER A 261 -25.44 -5.95 -21.22
N LYS A 262 -24.83 -5.52 -20.11
CA LYS A 262 -24.63 -4.10 -19.81
C LYS A 262 -23.61 -3.47 -20.76
N LEU A 263 -22.58 -4.25 -21.14
CA LEU A 263 -21.61 -3.81 -22.13
C LEU A 263 -22.27 -3.59 -23.49
N ASP A 264 -23.07 -4.53 -23.96
CA ASP A 264 -23.79 -4.39 -25.24
C ASP A 264 -24.67 -3.12 -25.26
N ALA A 265 -25.35 -2.84 -24.14
CA ALA A 265 -26.15 -1.62 -24.00
C ALA A 265 -25.30 -0.34 -24.02
N LEU A 266 -24.09 -0.35 -23.45
CA LEU A 266 -23.13 0.77 -23.58
C LEU A 266 -22.63 0.92 -25.01
N LEU A 267 -22.33 -0.18 -25.71
CA LEU A 267 -21.84 -0.13 -27.09
C LEU A 267 -22.89 0.34 -28.09
N ALA A 268 -24.17 0.22 -27.76
CA ALA A 268 -25.28 0.74 -28.54
C ALA A 268 -25.50 2.26 -28.38
N MET A 269 -24.86 2.89 -27.38
CA MET A 269 -25.01 4.32 -27.12
C MET A 269 -24.24 5.17 -28.14
N SER A 270 -24.79 6.35 -28.43
CA SER A 270 -24.06 7.39 -29.16
C SER A 270 -22.88 7.93 -28.32
N PRO A 271 -21.88 8.56 -28.95
CA PRO A 271 -20.77 9.19 -28.23
C PRO A 271 -21.23 10.22 -27.17
N ALA A 272 -22.29 10.98 -27.45
CA ALA A 272 -22.82 11.97 -26.51
C ALA A 272 -23.50 11.33 -25.28
N GLU A 273 -24.19 10.20 -25.49
CA GLU A 273 -24.76 9.43 -24.38
C GLU A 273 -23.66 8.80 -23.51
N LEU A 274 -22.62 8.24 -24.13
CA LEU A 274 -21.46 7.73 -23.40
C LEU A 274 -20.72 8.82 -22.61
N ASP A 275 -20.53 10.00 -23.20
CA ASP A 275 -19.93 11.14 -22.50
C ASP A 275 -20.72 11.50 -21.23
N LYS A 276 -22.06 11.47 -21.30
CA LYS A 276 -22.92 11.68 -20.13
C LYS A 276 -22.79 10.54 -19.11
N GLN A 277 -22.67 9.29 -19.55
CA GLN A 277 -22.46 8.17 -18.64
C GLN A 277 -21.11 8.28 -17.90
N ILE A 278 -20.07 8.81 -18.55
CA ILE A 278 -18.79 9.11 -17.91
C ILE A 278 -18.93 10.22 -16.88
N ASP A 279 -19.69 11.28 -17.16
CA ASP A 279 -19.94 12.36 -16.19
C ASP A 279 -20.56 11.82 -14.89
N GLU A 280 -21.54 10.91 -15.00
CA GLU A 280 -22.16 10.26 -13.84
C GLU A 280 -21.15 9.38 -13.08
N ALA A 281 -20.29 8.64 -13.79
CA ALA A 281 -19.23 7.87 -13.13
C ALA A 281 -18.21 8.78 -12.43
N VAL A 282 -17.81 9.88 -13.04
CA VAL A 282 -16.91 10.87 -12.42
C VAL A 282 -17.52 11.42 -11.12
N LYS A 283 -18.84 11.67 -11.12
CA LYS A 283 -19.57 12.07 -9.91
C LYS A 283 -19.49 11.00 -8.81
N PHE A 284 -19.62 9.72 -9.14
CA PHE A 284 -19.43 8.63 -8.17
C PHE A 284 -18.05 8.70 -7.50
N TYR A 285 -16.99 8.94 -8.28
CA TYR A 285 -15.65 9.10 -7.72
C TYR A 285 -15.53 10.33 -6.80
N ASP A 286 -16.15 11.45 -7.16
CA ASP A 286 -16.20 12.65 -6.31
C ASP A 286 -16.90 12.35 -4.97
N ASP A 287 -18.05 11.69 -5.01
CA ASP A 287 -18.80 11.28 -3.83
C ASP A 287 -18.00 10.25 -2.98
N ALA A 288 -17.30 9.32 -3.62
CA ALA A 288 -16.45 8.35 -2.95
C ALA A 288 -15.25 9.01 -2.25
N ILE A 289 -14.58 9.97 -2.89
CA ILE A 289 -13.49 10.75 -2.27
C ILE A 289 -14.00 11.51 -1.05
N ALA A 290 -15.18 12.12 -1.15
CA ALA A 290 -15.80 12.85 -0.05
C ALA A 290 -16.19 11.94 1.12
N ALA A 291 -16.63 10.71 0.83
CA ALA A 291 -17.03 9.72 1.82
C ALA A 291 -15.84 9.00 2.50
N PHE A 292 -14.75 8.75 1.78
CA PHE A 292 -13.73 7.76 2.18
C PHE A 292 -13.16 7.98 3.59
N TYR A 293 -12.87 9.25 3.94
CA TYR A 293 -12.25 9.61 5.23
C TYR A 293 -13.23 10.05 6.30
N GLN A 294 -14.54 9.97 6.03
CA GLN A 294 -15.54 10.25 7.04
C GLN A 294 -15.55 9.14 8.10
N ARG A 295 -16.03 9.50 9.30
CA ARG A 295 -16.12 8.58 10.43
C ARG A 295 -16.99 7.36 10.09
N ASP A 296 -18.05 7.57 9.33
CA ASP A 296 -19.00 6.58 8.80
C ASP A 296 -18.72 6.24 7.32
N GLY A 297 -17.51 6.51 6.82
CA GLY A 297 -17.14 6.36 5.41
C GLY A 297 -17.42 4.96 4.84
N GLU A 298 -17.27 3.89 5.63
CA GLU A 298 -17.63 2.53 5.18
C GLU A 298 -19.13 2.39 4.86
N ALA A 299 -20.00 2.92 5.73
CA ALA A 299 -21.44 2.88 5.53
C ALA A 299 -21.88 3.77 4.36
N LEU A 300 -21.23 4.92 4.20
CA LEU A 300 -21.45 5.83 3.07
C LEU A 300 -21.04 5.16 1.75
N LEU A 301 -19.84 4.59 1.67
CA LEU A 301 -19.35 3.89 0.47
C LEU A 301 -20.20 2.66 0.15
N LYS A 302 -20.70 1.94 1.15
CA LYS A 302 -21.65 0.84 0.95
C LYS A 302 -22.97 1.32 0.35
N THR A 303 -23.44 2.50 0.77
CA THR A 303 -24.62 3.13 0.16
C THR A 303 -24.33 3.50 -1.29
N LEU A 304 -23.19 4.14 -1.56
CA LEU A 304 -22.77 4.48 -2.92
C LEU A 304 -22.67 3.24 -3.84
N GLY A 305 -22.19 2.10 -3.33
CA GLY A 305 -22.19 0.85 -4.08
C GLY A 305 -23.60 0.39 -4.49
N LYS A 306 -24.58 0.49 -3.59
CA LYS A 306 -25.99 0.22 -3.92
C LYS A 306 -26.54 1.21 -4.93
N ASP A 307 -26.19 2.49 -4.79
CA ASP A 307 -26.60 3.55 -5.72
C ASP A 307 -26.08 3.27 -7.15
N VAL A 308 -24.87 2.72 -7.27
CA VAL A 308 -24.30 2.22 -8.54
C VAL A 308 -25.10 1.02 -9.08
N GLU A 309 -25.43 0.03 -8.24
CA GLU A 309 -26.24 -1.13 -8.63
C GLU A 309 -27.65 -0.73 -9.11
N GLU A 310 -28.24 0.29 -8.48
CA GLU A 310 -29.54 0.87 -8.84
C GLU A 310 -29.48 1.82 -10.05
N GLY A 311 -28.28 2.06 -10.60
CA GLY A 311 -28.07 2.87 -11.81
C GLY A 311 -28.07 4.39 -11.58
N ARG A 312 -27.95 4.86 -10.34
CA ARG A 312 -27.92 6.31 -10.03
C ARG A 312 -26.69 7.02 -10.57
N TYR A 313 -25.61 6.29 -10.82
CA TYR A 313 -24.38 6.77 -11.47
C TYR A 313 -24.25 6.27 -12.92
N GLY A 314 -25.41 5.98 -13.54
CA GLY A 314 -25.48 5.52 -14.91
C GLY A 314 -25.10 4.05 -15.09
N LEU A 315 -25.36 3.55 -16.30
CA LEU A 315 -24.99 2.21 -16.73
C LEU A 315 -23.48 2.01 -16.71
N PHE A 316 -22.72 3.04 -17.11
CA PHE A 316 -21.26 2.99 -17.11
C PHE A 316 -20.71 2.80 -15.69
N GLY A 317 -21.23 3.54 -14.71
CA GLY A 317 -20.84 3.35 -13.32
C GLY A 317 -21.06 1.92 -12.85
N SER A 318 -22.18 1.29 -13.23
CA SER A 318 -22.48 -0.09 -12.86
C SER A 318 -21.58 -1.17 -13.48
N VAL A 319 -20.74 -0.79 -14.45
CA VAL A 319 -19.79 -1.68 -15.13
C VAL A 319 -18.34 -1.40 -14.70
N PHE A 320 -17.98 -0.12 -14.56
CA PHE A 320 -16.57 0.29 -14.41
C PHE A 320 -16.21 0.83 -13.03
N CYS A 321 -17.18 1.24 -12.20
CA CYS A 321 -16.87 1.79 -10.88
C CYS A 321 -16.41 0.68 -9.91
N PRO A 322 -15.30 0.89 -9.19
CA PRO A 322 -14.79 -0.09 -8.23
C PRO A 322 -15.66 -0.15 -6.97
N ALA A 323 -15.56 -1.28 -6.27
CA ALA A 323 -16.14 -1.47 -4.94
C ALA A 323 -15.31 -0.72 -3.87
N PHE A 324 -15.48 0.60 -3.78
CA PHE A 324 -14.72 1.42 -2.83
C PHE A 324 -14.97 1.04 -1.37
N GLU A 325 -16.10 0.42 -1.03
CA GLU A 325 -16.32 -0.09 0.32
C GLU A 325 -15.29 -1.17 0.69
N LYS A 326 -14.95 -2.07 -0.25
CA LYS A 326 -13.92 -3.10 -0.04
C LYS A 326 -12.52 -2.49 0.08
N CYS A 327 -12.25 -1.44 -0.68
CA CYS A 327 -11.00 -0.68 -0.59
C CYS A 327 -10.88 -0.03 0.79
N ARG A 328 -11.96 0.59 1.29
CA ARG A 328 -12.01 1.22 2.62
C ARG A 328 -11.87 0.23 3.77
N ILE A 329 -12.48 -0.95 3.66
CA ILE A 329 -12.31 -2.04 4.63
C ILE A 329 -10.84 -2.51 4.64
N SER A 330 -10.24 -2.71 3.47
CA SER A 330 -8.84 -3.15 3.37
C SER A 330 -7.87 -2.11 3.95
N TRP A 331 -8.09 -0.84 3.62
CA TRP A 331 -7.37 0.29 4.19
C TRP A 331 -7.52 0.32 5.71
N GLY A 332 -8.75 0.22 6.23
CA GLY A 332 -9.02 0.24 7.68
C GLY A 332 -8.26 -0.87 8.40
N LYS A 333 -8.34 -2.11 7.91
CA LYS A 333 -7.59 -3.25 8.45
C LYS A 333 -6.08 -3.05 8.39
N GLY A 334 -5.55 -2.48 7.31
CA GLY A 334 -4.13 -2.17 7.18
C GLY A 334 -3.66 -1.16 8.22
N MET A 335 -4.45 -0.11 8.45
CA MET A 335 -4.16 0.94 9.42
C MET A 335 -4.27 0.44 10.86
N GLU A 336 -5.33 -0.32 11.17
CA GLU A 336 -5.51 -1.00 12.46
C GLU A 336 -4.36 -1.97 12.74
N GLY A 337 -3.94 -2.75 11.74
CA GLY A 337 -2.81 -3.67 11.88
C GLY A 337 -1.49 -2.94 12.17
N ILE A 338 -1.24 -1.79 11.55
CA ILE A 338 -0.07 -0.96 11.87
C ILE A 338 -0.18 -0.38 13.28
N ASP A 339 -1.33 0.14 13.68
CA ASP A 339 -1.56 0.69 15.01
C ASP A 339 -1.36 -0.38 16.10
N GLU A 340 -1.85 -1.60 15.86
CA GLU A 340 -1.63 -2.75 16.74
C GLU A 340 -0.15 -3.14 16.80
N ALA A 341 0.54 -3.22 15.66
CA ALA A 341 1.97 -3.53 15.60
C ALA A 341 2.80 -2.51 16.40
N ILE A 342 2.54 -1.21 16.23
CA ILE A 342 3.22 -0.14 16.99
C ILE A 342 2.95 -0.31 18.50
N LYS A 343 1.70 -0.57 18.89
CA LYS A 343 1.32 -0.79 20.29
C LYS A 343 2.03 -2.01 20.90
N LEU A 344 2.07 -3.13 20.18
CA LEU A 344 2.75 -4.36 20.63
C LEU A 344 4.26 -4.13 20.83
N LEU A 345 4.89 -3.40 19.92
CA LEU A 345 6.32 -3.09 19.98
C LEU A 345 6.67 -2.13 21.13
N GLY A 346 5.74 -1.24 21.52
CA GLY A 346 5.91 -0.31 22.64
C GLY A 346 5.82 -0.94 24.04
N GLY A 347 5.32 -2.18 24.15
CA GLY A 347 5.34 -2.94 25.41
C GLY A 347 6.75 -3.41 25.80
N PRO A 348 6.98 -3.79 27.07
CA PRO A 348 8.25 -4.37 27.48
C PRO A 348 8.53 -5.66 26.69
N PRO A 349 9.80 -5.95 26.33
CA PRO A 349 10.14 -7.21 25.70
C PRO A 349 9.69 -8.39 26.57
N ALA A 350 9.02 -9.37 25.96
CA ALA A 350 8.77 -10.64 26.64
C ALA A 350 10.12 -11.29 26.98
N ALA A 351 10.17 -12.04 28.09
CA ALA A 351 11.34 -12.86 28.37
C ALA A 351 11.57 -13.79 27.15
N PRO A 352 12.82 -13.95 26.68
CA PRO A 352 13.09 -14.82 25.55
C PRO A 352 12.59 -16.22 25.89
N ALA A 353 11.76 -16.80 25.01
CA ALA A 353 11.37 -18.19 25.15
C ALA A 353 12.65 -19.04 25.20
N GLU A 354 12.72 -20.00 26.13
CA GLU A 354 13.90 -20.87 26.29
C GLU A 354 14.41 -21.31 24.92
N SER A 355 15.67 -20.97 24.61
CA SER A 355 16.24 -21.19 23.29
C SER A 355 16.04 -22.64 22.90
N VAL A 356 15.46 -22.90 21.73
CA VAL A 356 15.41 -24.24 21.15
C VAL A 356 16.85 -24.77 21.13
N PRO A 357 17.14 -25.91 21.77
CA PRO A 357 18.51 -26.40 21.88
C PRO A 357 19.13 -26.48 20.49
N LYS A 358 20.26 -25.81 20.30
CA LYS A 358 21.06 -25.89 19.07
C LYS A 358 21.38 -27.36 18.84
N LYS A 359 20.78 -27.96 17.82
CA LYS A 359 21.08 -29.33 17.39
C LYS A 359 22.33 -29.34 16.53
#